data_AF-A0A2S9FR27-F1
#
_entry.id   AF-A0A2S9FR27-F1
#
_cell.length_a   1.000
_cell.length_b   1.000
_cell.length_c   1.000
_cell.angle_alpha   90.00
_cell.angle_beta   90.00
_cell.angle_gamma   90.00
#
_symmetry.space_group_name_H-M   'P 1'
#
loop_
_entity.id
_entity.type
_entity.pdbx_description
1 polymer ?
#
loop_
_entity_poly.entity_id
_entity_poly.type
_entity_poly.pdbx_seq_one_letter_code
_entity_poly.pdbx_strand_id
1 'polypeptide(L)'
;VDIGGPYDPGYNSDSTRTYSIGEPDVEVSRRYAVLQRAQRAAVEVVRPGVTAEQVDAAARDVLADEGLAEAFVHRTGHGIGLSVHEEPYIVAGNSLPL
;
A
#
# COMPACT_ATOMS: atom_id res chain seq x y z
N VAL A 1 0.05 -5.16 12.79
CA VAL A 1 0.57 -4.11 13.69
C VAL A 1 0.89 -2.92 12.83
N ASP A 2 0.16 -1.85 13.05
CA ASP A 2 0.27 -0.62 12.28
C ASP A 2 0.61 0.51 13.22
N ILE A 3 1.78 1.10 13.05
CA ILE A 3 2.36 2.02 14.03
C ILE A 3 3.20 3.08 13.35
N GLY A 4 3.24 4.22 14.00
CA GLY A 4 3.97 5.40 13.57
C GLY A 4 4.14 6.37 14.72
N GLY A 5 4.93 7.41 14.48
CA GLY A 5 5.12 8.47 15.46
C GLY A 5 5.75 9.72 14.84
N PRO A 6 5.52 10.88 15.46
CA PRO A 6 6.16 12.12 15.04
C PRO A 6 7.63 12.14 15.45
N TYR A 7 8.46 12.76 14.62
CA TYR A 7 9.85 13.08 14.90
C TYR A 7 10.05 14.59 14.76
N ASP A 8 10.81 15.21 15.67
CA ASP A 8 11.11 16.65 15.64
C ASP A 8 11.68 17.03 14.25
N PRO A 9 11.15 18.06 13.56
CA PRO A 9 10.26 19.13 14.03
C PRO A 9 8.73 18.89 13.88
N GLY A 10 8.28 17.65 13.67
CA GLY A 10 6.85 17.30 13.60
C GLY A 10 6.45 16.34 12.47
N TYR A 11 7.40 15.73 11.76
CA TYR A 11 7.12 14.82 10.65
C TYR A 11 6.75 13.42 11.15
N ASN A 12 5.81 12.76 10.47
CA ASN A 12 5.31 11.46 10.86
C ASN A 12 6.01 10.32 10.11
N SER A 13 6.16 9.19 10.82
CA SER A 13 6.41 7.88 10.22
C SER A 13 5.14 7.05 10.29
N ASP A 14 4.99 6.09 9.36
CA ASP A 14 3.87 5.15 9.34
C ASP A 14 4.29 3.85 8.65
N SER A 15 4.03 2.70 9.28
CA SER A 15 4.41 1.41 8.74
C SER A 15 3.63 0.25 9.36
N THR A 16 2.91 -0.46 8.51
CA THR A 16 2.23 -1.72 8.87
C THR A 16 3.12 -2.94 8.65
N ARG A 17 3.12 -3.88 9.59
CA ARG A 17 3.61 -5.26 9.41
C ARG A 17 2.62 -6.27 9.98
N THR A 18 2.54 -7.43 9.32
CA THR A 18 1.66 -8.54 9.72
C THR A 18 2.50 -9.66 10.29
N TYR A 19 2.04 -10.24 11.39
CA TYR A 19 2.73 -11.30 12.12
C TYR A 19 1.81 -12.52 12.23
N SER A 20 2.40 -13.71 12.23
CA SER A 20 1.74 -14.94 12.66
C SER A 20 2.35 -15.38 14.00
N ILE A 21 1.51 -15.83 14.93
CA ILE A 21 1.97 -16.48 16.17
C ILE A 21 1.93 -17.99 15.92
N GLY A 22 3.10 -18.58 15.66
CA GLY A 22 3.21 -19.96 15.17
C GLY A 22 3.09 -20.06 13.64
N GLU A 23 3.07 -21.29 13.14
CA GLU A 23 2.97 -21.55 11.69
C GLU A 23 1.55 -21.18 11.19
N PRO A 24 1.42 -20.28 10.21
CA PRO A 24 0.13 -19.95 9.62
C PRO A 24 -0.44 -21.10 8.78
N ASP A 25 -1.76 -21.10 8.59
CA ASP A 25 -2.42 -21.96 7.61
C ASP A 25 -1.87 -21.69 6.18
N VAL A 26 -1.82 -22.72 5.35
CA VAL A 26 -1.26 -22.64 3.98
C VAL A 26 -1.99 -21.59 3.13
N GLU A 27 -3.30 -21.43 3.30
CA GLU A 27 -4.09 -20.45 2.56
C GLU A 27 -3.79 -19.03 3.03
N VAL A 28 -3.53 -18.83 4.33
CA VAL A 28 -3.10 -17.53 4.88
C VAL A 28 -1.74 -17.14 4.28
N SER A 29 -0.78 -18.06 4.29
CA SER A 29 0.55 -17.83 3.70
C SER A 29 0.49 -17.51 2.21
N ARG A 30 -0.34 -18.25 1.45
CA ARG A 30 -0.54 -18.01 0.02
C ARG A 30 -1.10 -16.63 -0.26
N ARG A 31 -2.17 -16.23 0.43
CA ARG A 31 -2.78 -14.90 0.28
C ARG A 31 -1.86 -13.78 0.74
N TYR A 32 -1.10 -13.99 1.81
CA TYR A 32 -0.10 -13.02 2.26
C TYR A 32 1.02 -12.84 1.22
N ALA A 33 1.48 -13.91 0.58
CA ALA A 33 2.46 -13.83 -0.50
C ALA A 33 1.94 -13.05 -1.71
N VAL A 34 0.65 -13.16 -2.04
CA VAL A 34 0.00 -12.30 -3.06
C VAL A 34 0.05 -10.83 -2.63
N LEU A 35 -0.38 -10.53 -1.40
CA LEU A 35 -0.33 -9.17 -0.85
C LEU A 35 1.09 -8.58 -0.90
N GLN A 36 2.11 -9.38 -0.59
CA GLN A 36 3.51 -8.96 -0.66
C GLN A 36 3.95 -8.65 -2.10
N ARG A 37 3.50 -9.42 -3.09
CA ARG A 37 3.74 -9.12 -4.52
C ARG A 37 3.06 -7.83 -4.95
N ALA A 38 1.81 -7.62 -4.54
CA ALA A 38 1.06 -6.39 -4.85
C ALA A 38 1.76 -5.15 -4.26
N GLN A 39 2.20 -5.22 -3.00
CA GLN A 39 2.96 -4.15 -2.36
C GLN A 39 4.28 -3.88 -3.09
N ARG A 40 5.01 -4.93 -3.50
CA ARG A 40 6.26 -4.81 -4.25
C ARG A 40 6.03 -4.13 -5.60
N ALA A 41 5.00 -4.55 -6.34
CA ALA A 41 4.66 -4.00 -7.65
C ALA A 41 4.35 -2.51 -7.57
N ALA A 42 3.54 -2.07 -6.59
CA ALA A 42 3.26 -0.66 -6.37
C ALA A 42 4.53 0.15 -6.06
N VAL A 43 5.46 -0.38 -5.25
CA VAL A 43 6.73 0.30 -4.96
C VAL A 43 7.62 0.42 -6.20
N GLU A 44 7.71 -0.64 -7.01
CA GLU A 44 8.60 -0.68 -8.19
C GLU A 44 8.17 0.26 -9.32
N VAL A 45 6.87 0.59 -9.42
CA VAL A 45 6.39 1.50 -10.47
C VAL A 45 6.61 2.98 -10.15
N VAL A 46 6.88 3.33 -8.88
CA VAL A 46 7.06 4.73 -8.47
C VAL A 46 8.29 5.35 -9.12
N ARG A 47 8.05 6.39 -9.93
CA ARG A 47 9.07 7.22 -10.58
C ARG A 47 8.46 8.55 -11.02
N PRO A 48 9.25 9.61 -11.25
CA PRO A 48 8.72 10.86 -11.78
C PRO A 48 7.88 10.66 -13.04
N GLY A 49 6.68 11.24 -13.06
CA GLY A 49 5.73 11.25 -14.17
C GLY A 49 4.69 10.14 -14.17
N VAL A 50 4.76 9.11 -13.31
CA VAL A 50 3.63 8.17 -13.16
C VAL A 50 2.52 8.83 -12.37
N THR A 51 1.26 8.50 -12.67
CA THR A 51 0.13 9.06 -11.93
C THR A 51 -0.15 8.30 -10.64
N ALA A 52 -0.78 8.95 -9.67
CA ALA A 52 -1.18 8.32 -8.42
C ALA A 52 -2.11 7.10 -8.64
N GLU A 53 -3.02 7.16 -9.62
CA GLU A 53 -3.86 6.02 -10.00
C GLU A 53 -3.08 4.87 -10.65
N GLN A 54 -1.97 5.14 -11.37
CA GLN A 54 -1.11 4.09 -11.92
C GLN A 54 -0.40 3.31 -10.81
N VAL A 55 -0.02 3.98 -9.73
CA VAL A 55 0.55 3.32 -8.54
C VAL A 55 -0.51 2.49 -7.80
N ASP A 56 -1.75 2.99 -7.67
CA ASP A 56 -2.86 2.21 -7.10
C ASP A 56 -3.18 0.96 -7.93
N ALA A 57 -3.26 1.12 -9.26
CA ALA A 57 -3.52 0.04 -10.19
C ALA A 57 -2.45 -1.07 -10.08
N ALA A 58 -1.17 -0.72 -9.96
CA ALA A 58 -0.09 -1.72 -9.87
C ALA A 58 -0.25 -2.71 -8.69
N ALA A 59 -0.76 -2.27 -7.53
CA ALA A 59 -1.11 -3.19 -6.44
C ALA A 59 -2.46 -3.88 -6.69
N ARG A 60 -3.48 -3.10 -7.08
CA ARG A 60 -4.86 -3.58 -7.22
C ARG A 60 -4.99 -4.66 -8.28
N ASP A 61 -4.27 -4.53 -9.40
CA ASP A 61 -4.28 -5.49 -10.51
C ASP A 61 -3.68 -6.83 -10.09
N VAL A 62 -2.56 -6.83 -9.36
CA VAL A 62 -1.96 -8.06 -8.80
C VAL A 62 -2.92 -8.79 -7.87
N LEU A 63 -3.68 -8.05 -7.05
CA LEU A 63 -4.70 -8.65 -6.19
C LEU A 63 -5.91 -9.15 -7.00
N ALA A 64 -6.31 -8.44 -8.06
CA ALA A 64 -7.41 -8.81 -8.92
C ALA A 64 -7.14 -10.09 -9.71
N ASP A 65 -5.92 -10.22 -10.27
CA ASP A 65 -5.49 -11.41 -11.01
C ASP A 65 -5.54 -12.71 -10.18
N GLU A 66 -5.44 -12.56 -8.86
CA GLU A 66 -5.48 -13.66 -7.88
C GLU A 66 -6.86 -13.80 -7.22
N GLY A 67 -7.87 -13.08 -7.70
CA GLY A 67 -9.25 -13.14 -7.19
C GLY A 67 -9.45 -12.48 -5.82
N LEU A 68 -8.55 -11.57 -5.41
CA LEU A 68 -8.56 -10.90 -4.11
C LEU A 68 -9.00 -9.43 -4.16
N ALA A 69 -9.45 -8.92 -5.32
CA ALA A 69 -9.86 -7.53 -5.48
C ALA A 69 -10.95 -7.09 -4.47
N GLU A 70 -11.97 -7.92 -4.25
CA GLU A 70 -13.06 -7.60 -3.31
C GLU A 70 -12.60 -7.50 -1.85
N ALA A 71 -11.49 -8.17 -1.50
CA ALA A 71 -10.90 -8.09 -0.17
C ALA A 71 -10.07 -6.79 0.02
N PHE A 72 -9.73 -6.08 -1.06
CA PHE A 72 -8.94 -4.86 -1.01
C PHE A 72 -9.82 -3.60 -0.99
N VAL A 73 -10.29 -3.26 0.21
CA VAL A 73 -11.38 -2.30 0.46
C VAL A 73 -10.95 -0.84 0.63
N HIS A 74 -9.69 -0.51 0.38
CA HIS A 74 -9.16 0.84 0.56
C HIS A 74 -8.25 1.25 -0.60
N ARG A 75 -7.83 2.51 -0.59
CA ARG A 75 -6.80 3.05 -1.48
C ARG A 75 -5.43 2.44 -1.17
N THR A 76 -4.52 2.44 -2.15
CA THR A 76 -3.16 1.90 -1.99
C THR A 76 -2.28 2.73 -1.05
N GLY A 77 -2.50 4.03 -0.95
CA GLY A 77 -1.70 4.87 -0.06
C GLY A 77 -2.15 6.32 0.05
N HIS A 78 -1.39 7.09 0.79
CA HIS A 78 -1.56 8.52 1.04
C HIS A 78 -0.20 9.20 1.19
N GLY A 79 -0.18 10.52 1.03
CA GLY A 79 0.96 11.33 1.43
C GLY A 79 1.12 11.33 2.94
N ILE A 80 2.35 11.62 3.37
CA ILE A 80 2.73 11.71 4.77
C ILE A 80 3.76 12.82 4.94
N GLY A 81 3.62 13.59 6.02
CA GLY A 81 4.47 14.72 6.32
C GLY A 81 4.20 15.23 7.73
N LEU A 82 3.76 16.49 7.85
CA LEU A 82 3.34 17.05 9.14
C LEU A 82 1.99 16.49 9.60
N SER A 83 1.19 15.96 8.67
CA SER A 83 0.03 15.12 8.93
C SER A 83 0.35 13.65 8.61
N VAL A 84 -0.31 12.73 9.33
CA VAL A 84 -0.25 11.29 8.99
C VAL A 84 -0.92 11.03 7.64
N HIS A 85 -1.95 11.80 7.31
CA HIS A 85 -2.64 11.74 6.02
C HIS A 85 -2.63 13.12 5.36
N GLU A 86 -1.94 13.24 4.23
CA GLU A 86 -1.90 14.43 3.38
C GLU A 86 -1.81 14.05 1.89
N GLU A 87 -1.77 15.06 1.01
CA GLU A 87 -1.58 14.83 -0.44
C GLU A 87 -0.16 14.32 -0.73
N PRO A 88 0.04 13.55 -1.82
CA PRO A 88 -0.98 13.05 -2.75
C PRO A 88 -1.65 11.75 -2.28
N TYR A 89 -2.93 11.56 -2.60
CA TYR A 89 -3.60 10.27 -2.36
C TYR A 89 -3.37 9.27 -3.48
N ILE A 90 -2.87 8.08 -3.15
CA ILE A 90 -2.63 6.99 -4.10
C ILE A 90 -3.91 6.16 -4.23
N VAL A 91 -4.77 6.58 -5.16
CA VAL A 91 -6.12 6.05 -5.34
C VAL A 91 -6.54 6.09 -6.81
N ALA A 92 -7.35 5.12 -7.24
CA ALA A 92 -7.99 5.13 -8.54
C ALA A 92 -8.72 6.45 -8.83
N GLY A 93 -8.56 6.98 -10.04
CA GLY A 93 -9.14 8.26 -10.47
C GLY A 93 -8.31 9.50 -10.12
N ASN A 94 -7.21 9.36 -9.37
CA ASN A 94 -6.26 10.46 -9.17
C ASN A 94 -5.20 10.47 -10.28
N SER A 95 -5.39 11.34 -11.27
CA SER A 95 -4.50 11.49 -12.43
C SER A 95 -3.29 12.40 -12.20
N LEU A 96 -3.03 12.83 -10.95
CA LEU A 96 -1.87 13.65 -10.59
C LEU A 96 -0.55 12.92 -10.92
N PRO A 97 0.34 13.51 -11.76
CA PRO A 97 1.69 13.01 -11.94
C PRO A 97 2.53 13.19 -10.67
N LEU A 98 3.24 12.14 -10.26
CA LEU A 98 4.15 12.10 -9.11
C LEU A 98 5.60 12.45 -9.46
#